data_AF-A0A1H3FD40-F1
#
_entry.id   AF-A0A1H3FD40-F1
#
_cell.length_a   1.000
_cell.length_b   1.000
_cell.length_c   1.000
_cell.angle_alpha   90.00
_cell.angle_beta   90.00
_cell.angle_gamma   90.00
#
_symmetry.space_group_name_H-M   'P 1'
#
loop_
_entity.id
_entity.type
_entity.pdbx_description
1 polymer ?
#
loop_
_entity_poly.entity_id
_entity_poly.type
_entity_poly.pdbx_seq_one_letter_code
_entity_poly.pdbx_strand_id
1 'polypeptide(L)'
;MAYVKLEDVVENMLNVGAKKAVLSVKDMLIRGALAGAFLGYAASLAAVATTQTGLGIAGAIIFPVGLVMIVLLGLELATGNFALIPIAVKDGRAQFNRLIHNWF
;
A
#
# COMPACT_ATOMS: atom_id res chain seq x y z
N MET A 1 -22.03 10.50 6.52
CA MET A 1 -20.57 10.34 6.35
C MET A 1 -19.91 11.58 6.88
N ALA A 2 -18.96 11.45 7.81
CA ALA A 2 -18.15 12.59 8.21
C ALA A 2 -17.33 13.02 6.99
N TYR A 3 -17.65 14.18 6.43
CA TYR A 3 -16.87 14.78 5.35
C TYR A 3 -15.50 15.15 5.90
N VAL A 4 -14.45 14.48 5.43
CA VAL A 4 -13.07 14.80 5.78
C VAL A 4 -12.60 15.89 4.84
N LYS A 5 -12.03 16.97 5.38
CA LYS A 5 -11.51 18.07 4.56
C LYS A 5 -10.30 17.58 3.77
N LEU A 6 -10.11 18.11 2.56
CA LEU A 6 -9.02 17.65 1.68
C LEU A 6 -7.64 17.90 2.31
N GLU A 7 -7.51 18.99 3.05
CA GLU A 7 -6.28 19.36 3.75
C GLU A 7 -5.90 18.29 4.78
N ASP A 8 -6.87 17.74 5.50
CA ASP A 8 -6.65 16.67 6.48
C ASP A 8 -6.23 15.36 5.80
N VAL A 9 -6.74 15.08 4.60
CA VAL A 9 -6.34 13.90 3.82
C VAL A 9 -4.88 14.04 3.37
N VAL A 10 -4.50 15.19 2.82
CA VAL A 10 -3.13 15.47 2.36
C VAL A 10 -2.16 15.41 3.54
N GLU A 11 -2.50 16.04 4.66
CA GLU A 11 -1.72 16.01 5.89
C GLU A 11 -1.48 14.57 6.39
N ASN A 12 -2.53 13.74 6.38
CA ASN A 12 -2.39 12.32 6.72
C ASN A 12 -1.48 11.57 5.74
N MET A 13 -1.60 11.83 4.44
CA MET A 13 -0.74 11.21 3.42
C MET A 13 0.74 11.57 3.62
N LEU A 14 1.03 12.85 3.90
CA LEU A 14 2.39 13.33 4.19
C LEU A 14 2.97 12.68 5.45
N ASN A 15 2.18 12.58 6.51
CA ASN A 15 2.60 11.95 7.76
C ASN A 15 2.86 10.44 7.59
N VAL A 16 2.03 9.75 6.82
CA VAL A 16 2.24 8.32 6.51
C VAL A 16 3.48 8.14 5.62
N GLY A 17 3.67 8.99 4.61
CA GLY A 17 4.85 8.96 3.74
C GLY A 17 6.16 9.17 4.51
N ALA A 18 6.19 10.15 5.42
CA ALA A 18 7.35 10.41 6.27
C ALA A 18 7.68 9.22 7.21
N LYS A 19 6.66 8.59 7.81
CA LYS A 19 6.83 7.40 8.64
C LYS A 19 7.38 6.21 7.85
N LYS A 20 6.88 6.00 6.63
CA LYS A 20 7.33 4.91 5.75
C LYS A 20 8.79 5.09 5.31
N ALA A 21 9.22 6.33 5.09
CA ALA A 21 10.59 6.64 4.66
C ALA A 21 11.68 6.26 5.69
N VAL A 22 11.34 6.15 6.98
CA VAL A 22 12.31 5.88 8.06
C VAL A 22 12.24 4.45 8.61
N LEU A 23 11.44 3.57 7.99
CA LEU A 23 11.38 2.16 8.36
C LEU A 23 12.75 1.49 8.24
N SER A 24 13.01 0.53 9.14
CA SER A 24 14.21 -0.30 9.05
C SER A 24 14.09 -1.29 7.90
N VAL A 25 15.22 -1.64 7.26
CA VAL A 25 15.26 -2.65 6.18
C VAL A 25 14.61 -3.97 6.60
N LYS A 26 14.83 -4.39 7.84
CA LYS A 26 14.24 -5.62 8.39
C LYS A 26 12.72 -5.54 8.41
N ASP A 27 12.16 -4.43 8.90
CA ASP A 27 10.71 -4.26 8.95
C ASP A 27 10.12 -4.15 7.55
N MET A 28 10.81 -3.47 6.63
CA MET A 28 10.40 -3.38 5.22
C MET A 28 10.35 -4.76 4.56
N LEU A 29 11.38 -5.59 4.74
CA LEU A 29 11.42 -6.94 4.15
C LEU A 29 10.32 -7.84 4.71
N ILE A 30 10.11 -7.83 6.04
CA ILE A 30 9.08 -8.67 6.66
C ILE A 30 7.68 -8.20 6.24
N ARG A 31 7.40 -6.91 6.37
CA ARG A 31 6.08 -6.34 6.04
C ARG A 31 5.80 -6.44 4.53
N GLY A 32 6.83 -6.27 3.69
CA GLY A 32 6.75 -6.41 2.25
C GLY A 32 6.50 -7.85 1.80
N ALA A 33 7.20 -8.82 2.40
CA ALA A 33 6.97 -10.23 2.13
C ALA A 33 5.54 -10.65 2.52
N LEU A 34 5.05 -10.21 3.69
CA LEU A 34 3.68 -10.47 4.12
C LEU A 34 2.65 -9.80 3.20
N ALA A 35 2.89 -8.56 2.77
CA ALA A 35 2.02 -7.87 1.81
C ALA A 35 1.94 -8.64 0.48
N GLY A 36 3.08 -9.12 -0.01
CA GLY A 36 3.16 -9.97 -1.21
C GLY A 36 2.36 -11.27 -1.05
N ALA A 37 2.44 -11.93 0.10
CA ALA A 37 1.68 -13.14 0.38
C ALA A 37 0.15 -12.89 0.38
N PHE A 38 -0.31 -11.82 1.05
CA PHE A 38 -1.73 -11.45 1.04
C PHE A 38 -2.23 -11.06 -0.35
N LEU A 39 -1.42 -10.34 -1.13
CA LEU A 39 -1.76 -9.97 -2.49
C LEU A 39 -1.82 -11.19 -3.41
N GLY A 40 -0.89 -12.14 -3.26
CA GLY A 40 -0.90 -13.41 -3.96
C GLY A 40 -2.17 -14.22 -3.67
N TYR A 41 -2.56 -14.33 -2.39
CA TYR A 41 -3.80 -14.99 -2.00
C TYR A 41 -5.04 -14.32 -2.63
N ALA A 42 -5.11 -12.99 -2.58
CA ALA A 42 -6.22 -12.25 -3.18
C ALA A 42 -6.29 -12.42 -4.70
N ALA A 43 -5.14 -12.43 -5.39
CA ALA A 43 -5.06 -12.69 -6.82
C ALA A 43 -5.50 -14.11 -7.18
N SER A 44 -5.07 -15.12 -6.41
CA SER A 44 -5.52 -16.50 -6.59
C SER A 44 -7.03 -16.65 -6.38
N LEU A 45 -7.58 -16.02 -5.35
CA LEU A 45 -9.02 -16.04 -5.08
C LEU A 45 -9.82 -15.35 -6.21
N ALA A 46 -9.35 -14.20 -6.69
CA ALA A 46 -9.95 -13.49 -7.81
C ALA A 46 -9.92 -14.32 -9.11
N ALA A 47 -8.82 -15.04 -9.35
CA ALA A 47 -8.69 -15.95 -10.48
C ALA A 47 -9.71 -17.10 -10.38
N VAL A 48 -9.82 -17.74 -9.20
CA VAL A 48 -10.80 -18.80 -8.96
C VAL A 48 -12.24 -18.30 -9.15
N ALA A 49 -12.57 -17.11 -8.65
CA ALA A 49 -13.90 -16.54 -8.84
C ALA A 49 -14.21 -16.26 -10.31
N THR A 50 -13.22 -15.76 -11.06
CA THR A 50 -13.36 -15.51 -12.50
C THR A 50 -13.58 -16.81 -13.27
N THR A 51 -12.82 -17.87 -12.96
CA THR A 51 -12.94 -19.15 -13.66
C THR A 51 -14.23 -19.90 -13.31
N GLN A 52 -14.70 -19.84 -12.06
CA GLN A 52 -15.94 -20.51 -11.65
C GLN A 52 -17.20 -19.81 -12.18
N THR A 53 -17.20 -18.48 -12.24
CA THR A 53 -18.37 -17.72 -12.70
C THR A 53 -18.39 -17.50 -14.21
N GLY A 54 -17.23 -17.59 -14.88
CA GLY A 54 -17.05 -17.18 -16.28
C GLY A 54 -17.09 -15.65 -16.47
N LEU A 55 -17.17 -14.87 -15.38
CA LEU A 55 -17.31 -13.42 -15.41
C LEU A 55 -16.09 -12.76 -14.78
N GLY A 56 -15.32 -12.00 -15.56
CA GLY A 56 -14.15 -11.26 -15.05
C GLY A 56 -14.46 -10.26 -13.94
N ILE A 57 -15.69 -9.74 -13.90
CA ILE A 57 -16.14 -8.81 -12.86
C ILE A 57 -16.18 -9.46 -11.47
N ALA A 58 -16.43 -10.77 -11.37
CA ALA A 58 -16.43 -11.48 -10.11
C ALA A 58 -15.05 -11.44 -9.44
N GLY A 59 -13.99 -11.69 -10.21
CA GLY A 59 -12.62 -11.55 -9.73
C GLY A 59 -12.27 -10.10 -9.38
N ALA A 60 -12.69 -9.13 -10.20
CA ALA A 60 -12.42 -7.71 -9.96
C ALA A 60 -13.03 -7.19 -8.64
N ILE A 61 -14.21 -7.66 -8.25
CA ILE A 61 -14.86 -7.30 -6.98
C ILE A 61 -14.13 -7.94 -5.79
N ILE A 62 -13.56 -9.13 -5.96
CA ILE A 62 -12.92 -9.89 -4.88
C ILE A 62 -11.47 -9.46 -4.64
N PHE A 63 -10.74 -9.08 -5.70
CA PHE A 63 -9.33 -8.71 -5.62
C PHE A 63 -9.00 -7.64 -4.53
N PRO A 64 -9.80 -6.57 -4.34
CA PRO A 64 -9.54 -5.55 -3.33
C PRO A 64 -9.45 -6.05 -1.89
N VAL A 65 -9.97 -7.24 -1.57
CA VAL A 65 -9.88 -7.83 -0.23
C VAL A 65 -8.42 -7.93 0.24
N GLY A 66 -7.49 -8.30 -0.66
CA GLY A 66 -6.06 -8.34 -0.34
C GLY A 66 -5.50 -6.96 0.02
N LEU A 67 -5.87 -5.93 -0.73
CA LEU A 67 -5.44 -4.55 -0.48
C LEU A 67 -5.97 -4.03 0.86
N VAL A 68 -7.23 -4.32 1.19
CA VAL A 68 -7.82 -3.95 2.49
C VAL A 68 -7.04 -4.61 3.64
N MET A 69 -6.71 -5.89 3.53
CA MET A 69 -5.92 -6.60 4.55
C MET A 69 -4.53 -5.99 4.72
N ILE A 70 -3.85 -5.65 3.63
CA ILE A 70 -2.53 -5.00 3.66
C ILE A 70 -2.60 -3.66 4.40
N VAL A 71 -3.62 -2.85 4.14
CA VAL A 71 -3.82 -1.55 4.80
C VAL A 71 -4.15 -1.71 6.29
N LEU A 72 -5.09 -2.60 6.63
CA LEU A 72 -5.51 -2.82 8.02
C LEU A 72 -4.38 -3.37 8.91
N LEU A 73 -3.52 -4.22 8.35
CA LEU A 73 -2.37 -4.78 9.04
C LEU A 73 -1.13 -3.85 9.03
N GLY A 74 -1.21 -2.70 8.36
CA GLY A 74 -0.10 -1.74 8.26
C GLY A 74 1.14 -2.33 7.57
N LEU A 75 0.93 -3.15 6.54
CA LEU A 75 2.01 -3.78 5.78
C LEU A 75 2.60 -2.82 4.74
N GLU A 76 3.77 -3.19 4.21
CA GLU A 76 4.51 -2.39 3.25
C GLU A 76 4.23 -2.89 1.84
N LEU A 77 3.74 -2.00 0.97
CA LEU A 77 3.51 -2.30 -0.44
C LEU A 77 4.21 -1.25 -1.29
N ALA A 78 5.01 -1.70 -2.27
CA ALA A 78 5.84 -0.83 -3.10
C ALA A 78 5.02 0.28 -3.77
N THR A 79 3.85 -0.05 -4.33
CA THR A 79 2.97 0.94 -4.99
C THR A 79 2.48 2.03 -4.03
N GLY A 80 2.19 1.70 -2.78
CA GLY A 80 1.83 2.68 -1.75
C GLY A 80 3.02 3.57 -1.37
N ASN A 81 4.21 3.00 -1.31
CA ASN A 81 5.44 3.76 -1.02
C ASN A 81 5.79 4.72 -2.16
N PHE A 82 5.58 4.31 -3.42
CA PHE A 82 5.72 5.17 -4.60
C PHE A 82 4.72 6.34 -4.59
N ALA A 83 3.54 6.17 -4.01
CA ALA A 83 2.55 7.24 -3.90
C ALA A 83 2.88 8.23 -2.76
N LEU A 84 3.29 7.74 -1.59
CA LEU A 84 3.34 8.54 -0.36
C LEU A 84 4.71 9.13 -0.05
N ILE A 85 5.80 8.44 -0.37
CA ILE A 85 7.15 8.92 -0.02
C ILE A 85 7.56 10.15 -0.88
N PRO A 86 7.32 10.19 -2.20
CA PRO A 86 7.69 11.36 -3.02
C PRO A 86 7.02 12.66 -2.58
N ILE A 87 5.74 12.60 -2.20
CA ILE A 87 5.02 13.79 -1.71
C ILE A 87 5.56 14.24 -0.35
N ALA A 88 5.96 13.31 0.53
CA ALA A 88 6.58 13.63 1.81
C ALA A 88 7.98 14.22 1.64
N VAL A 89 8.74 13.78 0.63
CA VAL A 89 10.03 14.38 0.26
C VAL A 89 9.83 15.79 -0.29
N LYS A 90 8.87 15.98 -1.20
CA LYS A 90 8.54 17.29 -1.78
C LYS A 90 8.11 18.31 -0.72
N ASP A 91 7.39 17.86 0.32
CA ASP A 91 6.97 18.69 1.45
C ASP A 91 8.10 18.93 2.48
N GLY A 92 9.25 18.24 2.35
CA GLY A 92 10.39 18.39 3.26
C GLY A 92 10.32 17.53 4.54
N ARG A 93 9.34 16.62 4.65
CA ARG A 93 9.18 15.71 5.81
C ARG A 93 9.99 14.42 5.70
N ALA A 94 10.52 14.12 4.51
CA ALA A 94 11.42 12.99 4.28
C ALA A 94 12.62 13.44 3.45
N GLN A 95 13.79 12.81 3.67
CA GLN A 95 14.97 13.09 2.87
C GLN A 95 14.96 12.29 1.56
N PHE A 96 15.47 12.87 0.49
CA PHE A 96 15.59 12.19 -0.80
C PHE A 96 16.39 10.87 -0.72
N ASN A 97 17.42 10.82 0.12
CA ASN A 97 18.19 9.59 0.35
C ASN A 97 17.32 8.44 0.91
N ARG A 98 16.31 8.77 1.72
CA ARG A 98 15.38 7.78 2.28
C ARG A 98 14.40 7.26 1.23
N LEU A 99 14.06 8.07 0.23
CA LEU A 99 13.27 7.63 -0.91
C LEU A 99 14.02 6.57 -1.71
N ILE A 100 15.28 6.84 -2.08
CA ILE A 100 16.11 5.87 -2.83
C ILE A 100 16.29 4.60 -2.01
N HIS A 101 16.63 4.71 -0.73
CA HIS A 101 16.78 3.57 0.17
C HIS A 101 15.49 2.76 0.36
N ASN A 102 14.32 3.39 0.25
CA ASN A 102 13.07 2.66 0.36
C ASN A 102 12.75 1.88 -0.93
N TRP A 103 13.21 2.37 -2.08
CA TRP A 103 12.89 1.79 -3.39
C TRP A 103 13.88 0.72 -3.85
N PHE A 104 15.10 0.73 -3.31
CA PHE A 104 16.19 -0.19 -3.64
C PHE A 104 16.78 -0.82 -2.38
#